data_AF-A0A520FVX9-F1
#
_entry.id   AF-A0A520FVX9-F1
#
_cell.length_a   1.000
_cell.length_b   1.000
_cell.length_c   1.000
_cell.angle_alpha   90.00
_cell.angle_beta   90.00
_cell.angle_gamma   90.00
#
_symmetry.space_group_name_H-M   'P 1'
#
loop_
_entity.id
_entity.type
_entity.pdbx_description
1 polymer ?
#
loop_
_entity_poly.entity_id
_entity_poly.type
_entity_poly.pdbx_seq_one_letter_code
_entity_poly.pdbx_strand_id
1 'polypeptide(L)'
;MQIEEKPEFATPFEWIGGEEKVRALVERFYDLMELDPHYAVLRAVHGNTLENARERLFWFLCGWLGGPQYYTDRFGHPMLRAR
;
A
#
# COMPACT_ATOMS: atom_id res chain seq x y z
N MET A 1 -21.85 -19.26 -10.54
CA MET A 1 -22.35 -17.93 -10.18
C MET A 1 -21.78 -16.97 -11.24
N GLN A 2 -22.56 -16.68 -12.28
CA GLN A 2 -22.17 -15.66 -13.24
C GLN A 2 -22.52 -14.31 -12.63
N ILE A 3 -21.50 -13.49 -12.40
CA ILE A 3 -21.68 -12.11 -11.95
C ILE A 3 -21.75 -11.30 -13.25
N GLU A 4 -22.95 -11.10 -13.77
CA GLU A 4 -23.24 -10.26 -14.95
C GLU A 4 -23.56 -8.81 -14.54
N GLU A 5 -22.77 -8.23 -13.65
CA GLU A 5 -22.77 -6.77 -13.46
C GLU A 5 -21.36 -6.25 -13.65
N LYS A 6 -21.21 -5.32 -14.60
CA LYS A 6 -19.96 -4.60 -14.81
C LYS A 6 -19.69 -3.79 -13.54
N PRO A 7 -18.52 -3.94 -12.90
CA PRO A 7 -18.22 -3.20 -11.69
C PRO A 7 -18.31 -1.70 -11.96
N GLU A 8 -18.93 -0.97 -11.03
CA GLU A 8 -19.11 0.50 -11.09
C GLU A 8 -17.78 1.24 -11.29
N PHE A 9 -16.68 0.64 -10.82
CA PHE A 9 -15.34 1.18 -10.88
C PHE A 9 -14.43 0.26 -11.70
N ALA A 10 -13.55 0.85 -12.52
CA ALA A 10 -12.67 0.11 -13.41
C ALA A 10 -11.49 -0.50 -12.65
N THR A 11 -11.13 0.04 -11.48
CA THR A 11 -10.00 -0.41 -10.67
C THR A 11 -10.33 -0.51 -9.18
N PRO A 12 -9.65 -1.40 -8.42
CA PRO A 12 -9.69 -1.39 -6.96
C PRO A 12 -9.30 -0.05 -6.34
N PHE A 13 -8.41 0.71 -6.99
CA PHE A 13 -8.00 2.04 -6.57
C PHE A 13 -9.17 3.04 -6.60
N GLU A 14 -9.99 3.02 -7.64
CA GLU A 14 -11.21 3.83 -7.68
C GLU A 14 -12.24 3.32 -6.66
N TRP A 15 -12.38 2.00 -6.54
CA TRP A 15 -13.32 1.36 -5.61
C TRP A 15 -13.06 1.74 -4.15
N ILE A 16 -11.79 1.81 -3.74
CA ILE A 16 -11.40 2.18 -2.37
C ILE A 16 -11.51 3.69 -2.10
N GLY A 17 -11.65 4.53 -3.14
CA GLY A 17 -11.74 5.99 -3.02
C GLY A 17 -10.43 6.74 -3.30
N GLY A 18 -9.51 6.15 -4.07
CA GLY A 18 -8.32 6.81 -4.58
C GLY A 18 -7.22 7.08 -3.55
N GLU A 19 -6.33 8.03 -3.86
CA GLU A 19 -5.08 8.25 -3.11
C GLU A 19 -5.30 8.54 -1.63
N GLU A 20 -6.32 9.33 -1.29
CA GLU A 20 -6.59 9.70 0.09
C GLU A 20 -6.86 8.45 0.95
N LYS A 21 -7.63 7.49 0.41
CA LYS A 21 -7.98 6.25 1.13
C LYS A 21 -6.84 5.27 1.16
N VAL A 22 -6.04 5.18 0.10
CA VAL A 22 -4.78 4.40 0.11
C VAL A 22 -3.79 4.98 1.14
N ARG A 23 -3.66 6.31 1.21
CA ARG A 23 -2.81 6.96 2.22
C ARG A 23 -3.29 6.67 3.63
N ALA A 24 -4.58 6.87 3.91
CA ALA A 24 -5.15 6.57 5.22
C ALA A 24 -4.96 5.10 5.64
N LEU A 25 -5.09 4.16 4.70
CA LEU A 25 -4.83 2.74 4.93
C LEU A 25 -3.37 2.50 5.34
N VAL A 26 -2.42 3.06 4.61
CA VAL A 26 -0.99 2.91 4.88
C VAL A 26 -0.59 3.57 6.19
N GLU A 27 -1.11 4.76 6.47
CA GLU A 27 -0.89 5.43 7.76
C GLU A 27 -1.38 4.55 8.90
N ARG A 28 -2.61 4.04 8.82
CA ARG A 28 -3.16 3.19 9.88
C ARG A 28 -2.38 1.87 10.03
N PHE A 29 -1.92 1.28 8.94
CA PHE A 29 -1.12 0.05 8.97
C PHE A 29 0.17 0.23 9.77
N TYR A 30 0.93 1.30 9.51
CA TYR A 30 2.17 1.55 10.23
C TYR A 30 1.96 2.15 11.62
N ASP A 31 0.85 2.88 11.85
CA ASP A 31 0.47 3.31 13.21
C ASP A 31 0.19 2.11 14.10
N LEU A 32 -0.55 1.12 13.59
CA LEU A 32 -0.78 -0.13 14.32
C LEU A 32 0.54 -0.85 14.61
N MET A 33 1.44 -0.93 13.64
CA MET A 33 2.76 -1.56 13.83
C MET A 33 3.59 -0.88 14.93
N GLU A 34 3.46 0.43 15.12
CA GLU A 34 4.19 1.18 16.14
C GLU A 34 3.49 1.20 17.51
N LEU A 35 2.16 1.25 17.54
CA LEU A 35 1.37 1.41 18.76
C LEU A 35 1.03 0.09 19.46
N ASP A 36 0.90 -1.01 18.72
CA ASP A 36 0.49 -2.29 19.29
C ASP A 36 1.72 -3.18 19.60
N PRO A 37 1.96 -3.52 20.89
CA PRO A 37 3.09 -4.36 21.29
C PRO A 37 3.15 -5.72 20.61
N HIS A 38 2.03 -6.27 20.13
CA HIS A 38 2.02 -7.55 19.41
C HIS A 38 2.80 -7.50 18.10
N TYR A 39 2.99 -6.32 17.51
CA TYR A 39 3.79 -6.14 16.29
C TYR A 39 5.23 -5.74 16.57
N ALA A 40 5.71 -5.73 17.82
CA ALA A 40 7.06 -5.28 18.16
C ALA A 40 8.16 -6.01 17.38
N VAL A 41 8.03 -7.32 17.16
CA VAL A 41 8.98 -8.12 16.37
C VAL A 41 8.98 -7.67 14.90
N LEU A 42 7.82 -7.37 14.32
CA LEU A 42 7.70 -6.86 12.95
C LEU A 42 8.21 -5.42 12.85
N ARG A 43 7.94 -4.58 13.86
CA ARG A 43 8.47 -3.21 13.91
C ARG A 43 10.01 -3.19 13.95
N ALA A 44 10.61 -4.17 14.61
CA ALA A 44 12.06 -4.30 14.74
C ALA A 44 12.79 -4.68 13.45
N VAL A 45 12.10 -5.19 12.42
CA VAL A 45 12.71 -5.43 11.10
C VAL A 45 12.78 -4.16 10.22
N HIS A 46 12.15 -3.08 10.66
CA HIS A 46 12.19 -1.78 9.99
C HIS A 46 13.31 -0.90 10.56
N GLY A 47 13.67 0.16 9.83
CA GLY A 47 14.65 1.13 10.31
C GLY A 47 14.18 1.91 11.56
N ASN A 48 15.02 2.85 12.00
CA ASN A 48 14.72 3.69 13.16
C ASN A 48 13.37 4.42 13.03
N THR A 49 13.03 4.89 11.82
CA THR A 49 11.73 5.50 11.50
C THR A 49 10.97 4.70 10.44
N LEU A 50 9.64 4.88 10.40
CA LEU A 50 8.76 4.25 9.42
C LEU A 50 8.43 5.14 8.22
N GLU A 51 8.90 6.39 8.19
CA GLU A 51 8.55 7.39 7.17
C GLU A 51 8.80 6.89 5.74
N ASN A 52 10.00 6.33 5.50
CA ASN A 52 10.34 5.79 4.18
C ASN A 52 9.51 4.55 3.83
N ALA A 53 9.21 3.71 4.82
CA ALA A 53 8.41 2.50 4.64
C ALA A 53 6.94 2.83 4.31
N ARG A 54 6.38 3.87 4.97
CA ARG A 54 5.06 4.44 4.69
C ARG A 54 4.97 4.93 3.25
N GLU A 55 5.87 5.83 2.83
CA GLU A 55 5.83 6.40 1.48
C GLU A 55 6.01 5.33 0.39
N ARG A 56 6.94 4.38 0.58
CA ARG A 56 7.14 3.31 -0.40
C ARG A 56 5.93 2.37 -0.51
N LEU A 57 5.28 2.05 0.61
CA LEU A 57 4.07 1.23 0.59
C LEU A 57 2.91 1.98 -0.06
N PHE A 58 2.75 3.28 0.23
CA PHE A 58 1.75 4.14 -0.42
C PHE A 58 1.93 4.16 -1.94
N TRP A 59 3.14 4.47 -2.43
CA TRP A 59 3.42 4.47 -3.86
C TRP A 59 3.21 3.10 -4.50
N PHE A 60 3.59 2.03 -3.82
CA PHE A 60 3.39 0.67 -4.31
C PHE A 60 1.90 0.35 -4.43
N LEU A 61 1.10 0.61 -3.39
CA LEU A 61 -0.33 0.29 -3.39
C LEU A 61 -1.13 1.14 -4.38
N CYS A 62 -0.78 2.42 -4.58
CA CYS A 62 -1.40 3.24 -5.63
C CYS A 62 -1.27 2.57 -7.00
N GLY A 63 -0.05 2.16 -7.39
CA GLY A 63 0.16 1.50 -8.68
C GLY A 63 -0.44 0.09 -8.74
N TRP A 64 -0.30 -0.69 -7.66
CA TRP A 64 -0.77 -2.07 -7.60
C TRP A 64 -2.31 -2.19 -7.64
N LEU A 65 -3.02 -1.23 -7.06
CA LEU A 65 -4.49 -1.16 -7.10
C LEU A 65 -5.04 -0.61 -8.43
N GLY A 66 -4.17 -0.27 -9.39
CA GLY A 66 -4.55 0.24 -10.71
C GLY A 66 -4.59 1.76 -10.84
N GLY A 67 -4.08 2.49 -9.85
CA GLY A 67 -3.92 3.95 -9.88
C GLY A 67 -2.57 4.41 -10.46
N PRO A 68 -2.09 5.61 -10.06
CA PRO A 68 -0.82 6.17 -10.53
C PRO A 68 0.39 5.28 -10.20
N GLN A 69 1.31 5.12 -11.15
CA GLN A 69 2.45 4.20 -11.08
C GLN A 69 3.66 4.76 -10.30
N TYR A 70 3.40 5.46 -9.18
CA TYR A 70 4.42 6.21 -8.45
C TYR A 70 5.66 5.41 -8.07
N TYR A 71 5.50 4.14 -7.67
CA TYR A 71 6.62 3.28 -7.32
C TYR A 71 7.45 2.93 -8.55
N THR A 72 6.80 2.47 -9.63
CA THR A 72 7.47 2.09 -10.88
C THR A 72 8.20 3.27 -11.51
N ASP A 73 7.60 4.46 -11.52
CA ASP A 73 8.21 5.67 -12.08
C ASP A 73 9.49 6.09 -11.32
N ARG A 74 9.60 5.74 -10.03
CA ARG A 74 10.75 6.10 -9.17
C ARG A 74 11.81 5.00 -9.08
N PHE A 75 11.40 3.74 -9.10
CA PHE A 75 12.24 2.59 -8.73
C PHE A 75 12.25 1.45 -9.75
N GLY A 76 11.48 1.55 -10.83
CA GLY A 76 11.28 0.46 -11.79
C GLY A 76 10.34 -0.63 -11.29
N HIS A 77 10.28 -1.75 -12.01
CA HIS A 77 9.35 -2.84 -11.71
C HIS A 77 9.53 -3.39 -10.26
N PRO A 78 8.44 -3.58 -9.50
CA PRO A 78 8.54 -4.09 -8.12
C PRO A 78 9.09 -5.52 -8.08
N MET A 79 10.30 -5.67 -7.56
CA MET A 79 10.96 -6.97 -7.37
C MET A 79 10.83 -7.44 -5.92
N LEU A 80 9.58 -7.65 -5.45
CA LEU A 80 9.26 -7.90 -4.03
C LEU A 80 9.91 -9.16 -3.42
N ARG A 81 10.41 -10.06 -4.25
CA ARG A 81 11.13 -11.28 -3.84
C ARG A 81 12.45 -11.44 -4.59
N ALA A 82 13.10 -10.35 -4.99
CA ALA A 82 14.48 -10.45 -5.42
C ALA A 82 15.33 -10.99 -4.25
N ARG A 83 15.96 -12.14 -4.49
CA ARG A 83 16.97 -12.73 -3.61
C ARG A 83 18.32 -12.54 -4.28
#